data_AF-W9KWG2-F1
#
_entry.id   AF-W9KWG2-F1
#
_cell.length_a   1.000
_cell.length_b   1.000
_cell.length_c   1.000
_cell.angle_alpha   90.00
_cell.angle_beta   90.00
_cell.angle_gamma   90.00
#
_symmetry.space_group_name_H-M   'P 1'
#
loop_
_entity.id
_entity.type
_entity.pdbx_description
1 polymer ?
#
loop_
_entity_poly.entity_id
_entity_poly.type
_entity_poly.pdbx_seq_one_letter_code
_entity_poly.pdbx_strand_id
1 'polypeptide(L)'
;MPSTPSVQAVTKFLLPRHCRRQFSAETLSCMFRRLPRLEEIAFETWDLSDIHYGFSHGYRYAQHLLAAPDSFRNVKSMTVFQDRNKYFNAVSRLHKEELPRSHQANVVTPPVIPSRQPVLAWEFATASLYLEHLSIAFIIDAVDFFDQCREKWLWCELRSLTLTSQLLTCNDDSFKISGLLQTAAQMATHMPKLERLTIWNGGVNEACAFTYRKHQHNASVACATDMTLFGYDQGVFSGVVVTQDFLKLDNLVGPTKTNVLATVTAIYDIGCFVGAVITFTIGERLGRKKAIIIGTVIMSIGIVVKVTSYSLPQMTVGRVVLGIGNGINTATAPIWQTETAQAKWRGKLVILEMAMNIAGFCLVNWINYGLSFVEGSVAWRFPLAFQFVFIFVLFATVPWLPESPRWLIAHGRTQEATEILACIEDKPTTSPVVTAQLHEIQYSVDYELQHAVKWKDILLRRNKDTADTKTLRRLLLSANTQLMQQFGGINIMSYYMPTVLINSVGLSERMARLLSACNAVS
;
A
#
# COMPACT_ATOMS: atom_id res chain seq x y z
N MET A 1 15.32 44.45 -17.24
CA MET A 1 16.27 43.31 -17.23
C MET A 1 16.29 42.57 -18.57
N PRO A 2 16.97 43.08 -19.61
CA PRO A 2 17.06 42.41 -20.92
C PRO A 2 18.25 41.44 -21.06
N SER A 3 19.16 41.38 -20.08
CA SER A 3 20.48 40.74 -20.19
C SER A 3 20.61 39.36 -19.52
N THR A 4 19.54 38.76 -19.00
CA THR A 4 19.63 37.46 -18.33
C THR A 4 19.72 36.30 -19.34
N PRO A 5 20.74 35.42 -19.28
CA PRO A 5 20.87 34.29 -20.20
C PRO A 5 19.78 33.24 -19.95
N SER A 6 19.38 32.51 -20.99
CA SER A 6 18.47 31.37 -20.83
C SER A 6 19.22 30.18 -20.23
N VAL A 7 18.66 29.58 -19.18
CA VAL A 7 19.29 28.47 -18.46
C VAL A 7 18.44 27.22 -18.63
N GLN A 8 18.96 26.22 -19.35
CA GLN A 8 18.25 24.96 -19.62
C GLN A 8 18.35 23.95 -18.48
N ALA A 9 19.29 24.12 -17.54
CA ALA A 9 19.54 23.17 -16.46
C ALA A 9 18.50 23.23 -15.32
N VAL A 10 17.75 24.32 -15.20
CA VAL A 10 16.85 24.54 -14.06
C VAL A 10 15.49 23.94 -14.35
N THR A 11 15.11 22.93 -13.57
CA THR A 11 13.81 22.25 -13.64
C THR A 11 12.88 22.60 -12.49
N LYS A 12 13.42 23.14 -11.39
CA LYS A 12 12.67 23.50 -10.18
C LYS A 12 13.01 24.91 -9.73
N PHE A 13 11.98 25.69 -9.41
CA PHE A 13 12.11 27.01 -8.82
C PHE A 13 11.43 27.03 -7.44
N LEU A 14 12.21 27.35 -6.41
CA LEU A 14 11.72 27.52 -5.04
C LEU A 14 12.02 28.94 -4.58
N LEU A 15 10.99 29.67 -4.17
CA LEU A 15 11.13 30.91 -3.44
C LEU A 15 10.73 30.65 -1.98
N PRO A 16 11.71 30.38 -1.10
CA PRO A 16 11.44 30.04 0.28
C PRO A 16 11.05 31.29 1.10
N ARG A 17 10.35 31.08 2.22
CA ARG A 17 9.83 32.15 3.10
C ARG A 17 10.86 33.22 3.47
N HIS A 18 12.12 32.86 3.66
CA HIS A 18 13.14 33.81 4.16
C HIS A 18 13.54 34.90 3.14
N CYS A 19 13.21 34.75 1.86
CA CYS A 19 13.60 35.68 0.79
C CYS A 19 12.81 37.01 0.72
N ARG A 20 12.08 37.39 1.80
CA ARG A 20 11.40 38.70 2.04
C ARG A 20 11.14 39.56 0.79
N ARG A 21 9.99 39.47 0.11
CA ARG A 21 9.49 40.39 -0.96
C ARG A 21 10.57 41.13 -1.82
N GLN A 22 11.68 40.50 -2.19
CA GLN A 22 12.79 41.18 -2.88
C GLN A 22 12.62 41.22 -4.40
N PHE A 23 11.82 40.33 -4.99
CA PHE A 23 11.65 40.21 -6.45
C PHE A 23 10.28 40.71 -6.89
N SER A 24 10.17 41.65 -7.83
CA SER A 24 8.88 42.08 -8.39
C SER A 24 8.23 40.97 -9.24
N ALA A 25 6.89 41.00 -9.38
CA ALA A 25 6.15 40.04 -10.20
C ALA A 25 6.60 40.02 -11.67
N GLU A 26 6.90 41.20 -12.22
CA GLU A 26 7.44 41.37 -13.57
C GLU A 26 8.83 40.74 -13.71
N THR A 27 9.65 40.83 -12.65
CA THR A 27 10.98 40.20 -12.62
C THR A 27 10.86 38.68 -12.64
N LEU A 28 9.97 38.11 -11.83
CA LEU A 28 9.73 36.66 -11.80
C LEU A 28 9.17 36.14 -13.13
N SER A 29 8.19 36.86 -13.72
CA SER A 29 7.64 36.52 -15.03
C SER A 29 8.73 36.52 -16.12
N CYS A 30 9.62 37.51 -16.09
CA CYS A 30 10.77 37.56 -17.01
C CYS A 30 11.76 36.40 -16.78
N MET A 31 12.03 36.03 -15.51
CA MET A 31 12.88 34.90 -15.18
C MET A 31 12.31 33.58 -15.69
N PHE A 32 11.02 33.33 -15.48
CA PHE A 32 10.39 32.07 -15.90
C PHE A 32 10.38 31.88 -17.41
N ARG A 33 10.19 32.96 -18.19
CA ARG A 33 10.35 32.92 -19.65
C ARG A 33 11.75 32.51 -20.11
N ARG A 34 12.77 32.65 -19.27
CA ARG A 34 14.16 32.27 -19.57
C ARG A 34 14.53 30.87 -19.07
N LEU A 35 13.61 30.15 -18.42
CA LEU A 35 13.78 28.80 -17.90
C LEU A 35 12.92 27.80 -18.69
N PRO A 36 13.34 27.38 -19.90
CA PRO A 36 12.50 26.60 -20.80
C PRO A 36 12.21 25.17 -20.32
N ARG A 37 12.94 24.64 -19.33
CA ARG A 37 12.71 23.29 -18.75
C ARG A 37 12.12 23.32 -17.35
N LEU A 38 11.54 24.45 -16.93
CA LEU A 38 10.95 24.57 -15.61
C LEU A 38 9.68 23.70 -15.51
N GLU A 39 9.70 22.73 -14.62
CA GLU A 39 8.63 21.74 -14.39
C GLU A 39 7.92 21.95 -13.06
N GLU A 40 8.63 22.45 -12.03
CA GLU A 40 8.10 22.62 -10.67
C GLU A 40 8.32 24.05 -10.15
N ILE A 41 7.25 24.64 -9.61
CA ILE A 41 7.28 25.97 -8.99
C ILE A 41 6.73 25.89 -7.57
N ALA A 42 7.51 26.35 -6.60
CA ALA A 42 7.13 26.46 -5.20
C ALA A 42 7.34 27.88 -4.69
N PHE A 43 6.24 28.54 -4.32
CA PHE A 43 6.22 29.91 -3.81
C PHE A 43 5.75 29.95 -2.37
N GLU A 44 6.58 30.45 -1.47
CA GLU A 44 6.20 30.73 -0.09
C GLU A 44 6.30 32.24 0.19
N THR A 45 5.17 32.94 0.13
CA THR A 45 5.12 34.41 0.20
C THR A 45 4.59 34.91 1.55
N TRP A 46 4.91 36.16 1.90
CA TRP A 46 4.41 36.82 3.12
C TRP A 46 3.35 37.88 2.79
N ASP A 47 2.31 37.97 3.62
CA ASP A 47 1.39 39.11 3.60
C ASP A 47 1.67 40.13 4.72
N LEU A 48 2.06 41.36 4.36
CA LEU A 48 2.33 42.47 5.29
C LEU A 48 1.13 43.41 5.47
N SER A 49 0.11 43.33 4.62
CA SER A 49 -1.00 44.30 4.62
C SER A 49 -2.04 43.95 5.67
N ASP A 50 -2.02 44.72 6.76
CA ASP A 50 -3.12 44.73 7.74
C ASP A 50 -3.75 46.14 7.88
N ILE A 51 -3.35 47.16 7.07
CA ILE A 51 -3.87 48.54 7.22
C ILE A 51 -3.93 49.27 5.85
N HIS A 52 -5.14 49.64 5.42
CA HIS A 52 -5.52 50.82 4.61
C HIS A 52 -5.19 50.97 3.11
N TYR A 53 -4.59 50.02 2.40
CA TYR A 53 -4.50 50.13 0.93
C TYR A 53 -5.26 48.99 0.24
N GLY A 54 -6.41 49.33 -0.36
CA GLY A 54 -7.38 48.42 -0.99
C GLY A 54 -6.93 47.69 -2.26
N PHE A 55 -5.64 47.38 -2.41
CA PHE A 55 -5.12 46.56 -3.51
C PHE A 55 -4.03 45.62 -2.99
N SER A 56 -4.40 44.36 -2.72
CA SER A 56 -3.50 43.34 -2.19
C SER A 56 -2.34 43.08 -3.16
N HIS A 57 -1.10 43.22 -2.71
CA HIS A 57 0.06 43.00 -3.60
C HIS A 57 0.22 41.53 -4.03
N GLY A 58 -0.32 40.56 -3.27
CA GLY A 58 -0.40 39.16 -3.69
C GLY A 58 -1.19 38.95 -4.98
N TYR A 59 -2.23 39.77 -5.20
CA TYR A 59 -3.03 39.81 -6.42
C TYR A 59 -2.17 40.15 -7.64
N ARG A 60 -1.23 41.10 -7.54
CA ARG A 60 -0.32 41.45 -8.64
C ARG A 60 0.64 40.31 -8.99
N TYR A 61 1.16 39.58 -8.02
CA TYR A 61 2.05 38.45 -8.31
C TYR A 61 1.31 37.38 -9.08
N ALA A 62 0.20 36.91 -8.54
CA ALA A 62 -0.52 35.83 -9.17
C ALA A 62 -1.15 36.24 -10.51
N GLN A 63 -1.67 37.47 -10.64
CA GLN A 63 -2.18 37.98 -11.91
C GLN A 63 -1.05 38.12 -12.96
N HIS A 64 0.11 38.69 -12.63
CA HIS A 64 1.21 38.82 -13.62
C HIS A 64 1.96 37.52 -13.89
N LEU A 65 1.96 36.58 -12.94
CA LEU A 65 2.49 35.25 -13.14
C LEU A 65 1.56 34.47 -14.07
N LEU A 66 0.28 34.34 -13.72
CA LEU A 66 -0.70 33.49 -14.42
C LEU A 66 -1.23 34.08 -15.74
N ALA A 67 -1.33 35.40 -15.88
CA ALA A 67 -1.77 36.04 -17.12
C ALA A 67 -0.75 35.99 -18.28
N ALA A 68 0.41 35.34 -18.08
CA ALA A 68 1.39 35.07 -19.14
C ALA A 68 1.39 33.57 -19.51
N PRO A 69 0.42 33.10 -20.32
CA PRO A 69 0.23 31.67 -20.61
C PRO A 69 1.46 30.98 -21.22
N ASP A 70 2.30 31.71 -21.95
CA ASP A 70 3.53 31.16 -22.53
C ASP A 70 4.64 30.90 -21.51
N SER A 71 4.58 31.48 -20.31
CA SER A 71 5.61 31.34 -19.28
C SER A 71 5.57 30.00 -18.53
N PHE A 72 4.48 29.22 -18.67
CA PHE A 72 4.25 27.98 -17.89
C PHE A 72 4.00 26.73 -18.72
N ARG A 73 4.26 26.74 -20.03
CA ARG A 73 3.94 25.60 -20.93
C ARG A 73 4.46 24.24 -20.47
N ASN A 74 5.56 24.20 -19.72
CA ASN A 74 6.19 22.96 -19.25
C ASN A 74 6.01 22.70 -17.74
N VAL A 75 5.34 23.60 -17.02
CA VAL A 75 5.15 23.45 -15.58
C VAL A 75 4.06 22.42 -15.33
N LYS A 76 4.40 21.40 -14.55
CA LYS A 76 3.51 20.30 -14.17
C LYS A 76 3.06 20.40 -12.72
N SER A 77 3.88 21.00 -11.86
CA SER A 77 3.62 21.10 -10.43
C SER A 77 3.73 22.54 -9.95
N MET A 78 2.70 23.02 -9.26
CA MET A 78 2.65 24.35 -8.68
C MET A 78 2.20 24.31 -7.21
N THR A 79 3.03 24.85 -6.32
CA THR A 79 2.71 25.05 -4.91
C THR A 79 2.80 26.53 -4.57
N VAL A 80 1.72 27.09 -4.02
CA VAL A 80 1.68 28.48 -3.57
C VAL A 80 1.15 28.52 -2.14
N PHE A 81 1.99 28.98 -1.23
CA PHE A 81 1.70 29.14 0.18
C PHE A 81 1.86 30.60 0.56
N GLN A 82 0.89 31.15 1.29
CA GLN A 82 1.00 32.49 1.86
C GLN A 82 0.95 32.45 3.38
N ASP A 83 1.99 32.99 4.02
CA ASP A 83 2.06 33.11 5.47
C ASP A 83 1.38 34.42 5.93
N ARG A 84 0.47 34.30 6.89
CA ARG A 84 -0.29 35.40 7.51
C ARG A 84 -0.09 35.50 9.02
N ASN A 85 0.97 34.90 9.57
CA ASN A 85 1.26 34.97 10.99
C ASN A 85 1.45 36.42 11.48
N LYS A 86 0.45 36.95 12.21
CA LYS A 86 0.44 38.33 12.70
C LYS A 86 1.55 38.62 13.71
N TYR A 87 1.98 37.64 14.49
CA TYR A 87 3.03 37.80 15.50
C TYR A 87 4.37 38.17 14.85
N PHE A 88 4.74 37.48 13.77
CA PHE A 88 5.97 37.76 13.05
C PHE A 88 5.90 39.09 12.27
N ASN A 89 4.72 39.41 11.71
CA ASN A 89 4.47 40.70 11.08
C ASN A 89 4.59 41.87 12.08
N ALA A 90 4.12 41.69 13.33
CA ALA A 90 4.26 42.68 14.39
C ALA A 90 5.73 42.88 14.81
N VAL A 91 6.51 41.79 14.96
CA VAL A 91 7.96 41.87 15.23
C VAL A 91 8.72 42.54 14.09
N SER A 92 8.33 42.29 12.84
CA SER A 92 8.92 42.97 11.68
C SER A 92 8.56 44.46 11.60
N ARG A 93 7.37 44.87 12.07
CA ARG A 93 6.98 46.30 12.19
C ARG A 93 7.73 47.00 13.31
N LEU A 94 7.93 46.32 14.45
CA LEU A 94 8.74 46.81 15.57
C LEU A 94 10.20 47.09 15.18
N HIS A 95 10.71 46.44 14.14
CA HIS A 95 12.05 46.73 13.60
C HIS A 95 12.09 47.94 12.66
N LYS A 96 10.94 48.51 12.26
CA LYS A 96 10.84 49.68 11.37
C LYS A 96 10.28 50.94 12.05
N GLU A 97 9.43 50.82 13.07
CA GLU A 97 8.86 51.97 13.80
C GLU A 97 8.75 51.68 15.30
N GLU A 98 9.27 52.60 16.12
CA GLU A 98 9.13 52.61 17.58
C GLU A 98 7.67 52.91 17.96
N LEU A 99 6.88 51.88 18.27
CA LEU A 99 5.53 52.02 18.85
C LEU A 99 5.50 51.61 20.34
N PRO A 100 4.72 52.29 21.21
CA PRO A 100 4.76 52.10 22.66
C PRO A 100 4.27 50.72 23.12
N ARG A 101 4.88 50.22 24.20
CA ARG A 101 4.73 48.87 24.78
C ARG A 101 3.34 48.48 25.34
N SER A 102 2.31 49.31 25.20
CA SER A 102 0.98 49.03 25.78
C SER A 102 0.12 48.03 24.99
N HIS A 103 0.53 47.63 23.78
CA HIS A 103 -0.24 46.73 22.90
C HIS A 103 0.34 45.30 22.79
N GLN A 104 1.26 44.90 23.69
CA GLN A 104 2.00 43.63 23.57
C GLN A 104 1.32 42.40 24.17
N ALA A 105 0.15 42.53 24.79
CA ALA A 105 -0.59 41.40 25.32
C ALA A 105 -1.83 41.11 24.47
N ASN A 106 -1.93 39.90 23.92
CA ASN A 106 -3.11 39.28 23.27
C ASN A 106 -3.32 39.42 21.75
N VAL A 107 -2.30 39.20 20.90
CA VAL A 107 -2.56 39.00 19.45
C VAL A 107 -1.69 37.88 18.86
N VAL A 108 -2.01 36.63 19.17
CA VAL A 108 -1.73 35.51 18.26
C VAL A 108 -3.03 35.25 17.50
N THR A 109 -3.25 35.99 16.41
CA THR A 109 -4.36 35.70 15.50
C THR A 109 -3.87 34.74 14.41
N PRO A 110 -4.59 33.65 14.14
CA PRO A 110 -4.22 32.67 13.12
C PRO A 110 -4.20 33.27 11.71
N PRO A 111 -3.55 32.61 10.74
CA PRO A 111 -3.59 33.03 9.34
C PRO A 111 -5.03 32.99 8.81
N VAL A 112 -5.67 34.15 8.68
CA VAL A 112 -7.04 34.30 8.16
C VAL A 112 -6.97 34.30 6.63
N ILE A 113 -7.73 33.45 5.92
CA ILE A 113 -7.86 33.50 4.44
C ILE A 113 -8.48 34.86 4.03
N PRO A 114 -8.09 35.51 2.92
CA PRO A 114 -8.70 36.79 2.53
C PRO A 114 -10.19 36.67 2.17
N SER A 115 -10.94 37.76 2.30
CA SER A 115 -12.30 37.88 1.77
C SER A 115 -12.33 37.65 0.25
N ARG A 116 -13.47 37.16 -0.26
CA ARG A 116 -13.70 36.65 -1.64
C ARG A 116 -12.78 37.26 -2.70
N GLN A 117 -11.98 36.41 -3.37
CA GLN A 117 -11.07 36.82 -4.46
C GLN A 117 -11.38 36.08 -5.78
N PRO A 118 -12.52 36.35 -6.43
CA PRO A 118 -13.01 35.56 -7.55
C PRO A 118 -12.10 35.59 -8.78
N VAL A 119 -11.46 36.73 -9.07
CA VAL A 119 -10.55 36.86 -10.22
C VAL A 119 -9.30 36.00 -10.04
N LEU A 120 -8.77 35.92 -8.81
CA LEU A 120 -7.59 35.12 -8.53
C LEU A 120 -7.91 33.62 -8.54
N ALA A 121 -9.06 33.26 -7.99
CA ALA A 121 -9.58 31.90 -8.05
C ALA A 121 -9.76 31.43 -9.51
N TRP A 122 -10.25 32.30 -10.39
CA TRP A 122 -10.42 32.00 -11.82
C TRP A 122 -9.09 31.67 -12.52
N GLU A 123 -8.04 32.43 -12.27
CA GLU A 123 -6.71 32.19 -12.84
C GLU A 123 -6.13 30.84 -12.39
N PHE A 124 -6.22 30.53 -11.10
CA PHE A 124 -5.76 29.24 -10.58
C PHE A 124 -6.60 28.07 -11.05
N ALA A 125 -7.92 28.23 -11.14
CA ALA A 125 -8.82 27.22 -11.67
C ALA A 125 -8.50 26.93 -13.14
N THR A 126 -8.23 27.96 -13.95
CA THR A 126 -7.83 27.79 -15.35
C THR A 126 -6.45 27.13 -15.47
N ALA A 127 -5.48 27.53 -14.66
CA ALA A 127 -4.15 26.92 -14.64
C ALA A 127 -4.18 25.44 -14.24
N SER A 128 -5.10 25.05 -13.34
CA SER A 128 -5.24 23.67 -12.88
C SER A 128 -5.53 22.67 -13.99
N LEU A 129 -6.13 23.09 -15.12
CA LEU A 129 -6.42 22.23 -16.28
C LEU A 129 -5.16 21.63 -16.93
N TYR A 130 -4.02 22.30 -16.78
CA TYR A 130 -2.76 21.91 -17.43
C TYR A 130 -1.73 21.36 -16.44
N LEU A 131 -2.04 21.31 -15.14
CA LEU A 131 -1.13 20.87 -14.08
C LEU A 131 -1.41 19.41 -13.69
N GLU A 132 -0.35 18.70 -13.30
CA GLU A 132 -0.44 17.37 -12.65
C GLU A 132 -0.64 17.53 -11.12
N HIS A 133 -0.03 18.56 -10.53
CA HIS A 133 -0.12 18.84 -9.09
C HIS A 133 -0.36 20.33 -8.82
N LEU A 134 -1.39 20.63 -8.04
CA LEU A 134 -1.71 21.99 -7.59
C LEU A 134 -1.93 22.02 -6.08
N SER A 135 -1.20 22.88 -5.38
CA SER A 135 -1.37 23.11 -3.95
C SER A 135 -1.44 24.60 -3.65
N ILE A 136 -2.58 25.07 -3.17
CA ILE A 136 -2.80 26.47 -2.82
C ILE A 136 -3.23 26.55 -1.36
N ALA A 137 -2.50 27.34 -0.57
CA ALA A 137 -2.76 27.49 0.86
C ALA A 137 -2.79 28.95 1.28
N PHE A 138 -3.88 29.33 1.96
CA PHE A 138 -4.13 30.65 2.58
C PHE A 138 -4.20 31.84 1.62
N ILE A 139 -4.33 31.59 0.31
CA ILE A 139 -4.41 32.62 -0.74
C ILE A 139 -5.83 32.78 -1.26
N ILE A 140 -6.45 31.68 -1.67
CA ILE A 140 -7.86 31.62 -2.09
C ILE A 140 -8.60 30.64 -1.18
N ASP A 141 -9.90 30.85 -1.02
CA ASP A 141 -10.78 29.85 -0.41
C ASP A 141 -11.11 28.76 -1.45
N ALA A 142 -11.24 27.52 -0.99
CA ALA A 142 -11.69 26.41 -1.82
C ALA A 142 -13.07 26.67 -2.43
N VAL A 143 -13.98 27.37 -1.73
CA VAL A 143 -15.29 27.75 -2.27
C VAL A 143 -15.14 28.63 -3.50
N ASP A 144 -14.32 29.67 -3.41
CA ASP A 144 -14.07 30.57 -4.55
C ASP A 144 -13.42 29.82 -5.71
N PHE A 145 -12.51 28.88 -5.44
CA PHE A 145 -11.90 28.04 -6.48
C PHE A 145 -12.95 27.20 -7.21
N PHE A 146 -13.81 26.48 -6.48
CA PHE A 146 -14.82 25.63 -7.08
C PHE A 146 -15.95 26.42 -7.76
N ASP A 147 -16.32 27.60 -7.25
CA ASP A 147 -17.31 28.50 -7.87
C ASP A 147 -16.86 29.00 -9.26
N GLN A 148 -15.55 29.07 -9.51
CA GLN A 148 -15.00 29.46 -10.81
C GLN A 148 -14.86 28.29 -11.80
N CYS A 149 -14.91 27.05 -11.32
CA CYS A 149 -14.83 25.86 -12.16
C CYS A 149 -16.11 25.71 -12.99
N ARG A 150 -15.97 25.52 -14.31
CA ARG A 150 -17.13 25.28 -15.18
C ARG A 150 -17.44 23.79 -15.24
N GLU A 151 -18.73 23.43 -15.26
CA GLU A 151 -19.19 22.02 -15.30
C GLU A 151 -18.65 21.20 -16.48
N LYS A 152 -18.26 21.84 -17.60
CA LYS A 152 -17.73 21.14 -18.79
C LYS A 152 -16.22 20.93 -18.77
N TRP A 153 -15.53 21.34 -17.71
CA TRP A 153 -14.09 21.20 -17.63
C TRP A 153 -13.68 19.75 -17.36
N LEU A 154 -12.62 19.31 -18.03
CA LEU A 154 -12.05 17.98 -17.86
C LEU A 154 -10.56 18.12 -17.53
N TRP A 155 -10.17 17.66 -16.35
CA TRP A 155 -8.78 17.71 -15.91
C TRP A 155 -8.06 16.41 -16.28
N CYS A 156 -7.54 16.36 -17.50
CA CYS A 156 -6.94 15.15 -18.05
C CYS A 156 -5.69 14.66 -17.28
N GLU A 157 -4.92 15.59 -16.71
CA GLU A 157 -3.61 15.29 -16.10
C GLU A 157 -3.53 15.53 -14.59
N LEU A 158 -4.53 16.17 -13.98
CA LEU A 158 -4.50 16.54 -12.56
C LEU A 158 -4.58 15.29 -11.66
N ARG A 159 -3.53 15.05 -10.87
CA ARG A 159 -3.40 13.94 -9.93
C ARG A 159 -3.60 14.36 -8.48
N SER A 160 -3.13 15.55 -8.11
CA SER A 160 -3.26 16.07 -6.75
C SER A 160 -3.74 17.51 -6.73
N LEU A 161 -4.78 17.76 -5.93
CA LEU A 161 -5.30 19.10 -5.65
C LEU A 161 -5.37 19.34 -4.14
N THR A 162 -4.72 20.39 -3.66
CA THR A 162 -4.76 20.80 -2.25
C THR A 162 -5.23 22.25 -2.15
N LEU A 163 -6.28 22.49 -1.36
CA LEU A 163 -6.88 23.80 -1.16
C LEU A 163 -7.11 24.07 0.34
N THR A 164 -7.21 25.34 0.71
CA THR A 164 -7.61 25.76 2.05
C THR A 164 -9.00 26.38 2.06
N SER A 165 -9.80 26.16 3.10
CA SER A 165 -11.12 26.80 3.24
C SER A 165 -11.39 27.26 4.67
N GLN A 166 -12.00 28.45 4.83
CA GLN A 166 -12.44 28.95 6.13
C GLN A 166 -13.66 28.22 6.67
N LEU A 167 -14.47 27.61 5.80
CA LEU A 167 -15.70 26.93 6.23
C LEU A 167 -15.43 25.68 7.08
N LEU A 168 -14.22 25.12 7.01
CA LEU A 168 -13.81 23.96 7.79
C LEU A 168 -13.41 24.39 9.21
N THR A 169 -14.35 24.97 9.97
CA THR A 169 -14.21 25.27 11.40
C THR A 169 -15.31 24.57 12.21
N CYS A 170 -15.10 24.39 13.51
CA CYS A 170 -16.08 23.72 14.39
C CYS A 170 -17.36 24.54 14.64
N ASN A 171 -17.33 25.85 14.36
CA ASN A 171 -18.42 26.78 14.67
C ASN A 171 -19.27 27.16 13.45
N ASP A 172 -18.88 26.76 12.24
CA ASP A 172 -19.58 27.10 11.01
C ASP A 172 -20.77 26.17 10.73
N ASP A 173 -21.66 26.63 9.85
CA ASP A 173 -22.90 25.94 9.49
C ASP A 173 -22.60 24.62 8.73
N SER A 174 -23.04 23.50 9.31
CA SER A 174 -22.89 22.15 8.74
C SER A 174 -23.45 22.04 7.32
N PHE A 175 -24.47 22.83 6.98
CA PHE A 175 -25.01 22.89 5.63
C PHE A 175 -24.00 23.43 4.61
N LYS A 176 -23.23 24.46 4.97
CA LYS A 176 -22.20 25.06 4.09
C LYS A 176 -21.02 24.13 3.89
N ILE A 177 -20.60 23.43 4.95
CA ILE A 177 -19.54 22.41 4.87
C ILE A 177 -19.97 21.28 3.94
N SER A 178 -21.20 20.78 4.11
CA SER A 178 -21.77 19.73 3.26
C SER A 178 -21.84 20.17 1.79
N GLY A 179 -22.26 21.41 1.53
CA GLY A 179 -22.27 22.00 0.19
C GLY A 179 -20.89 22.05 -0.46
N LEU A 180 -19.87 22.55 0.27
CA LEU A 180 -18.48 22.58 -0.22
C LEU A 180 -17.97 21.18 -0.58
N LEU A 181 -18.19 20.19 0.29
CA LEU A 181 -17.74 18.81 0.07
C LEU A 181 -18.49 18.16 -1.10
N GLN A 182 -19.78 18.45 -1.28
CA GLN A 182 -20.57 17.95 -2.39
C GLN A 182 -20.08 18.54 -3.73
N THR A 183 -19.81 19.84 -3.78
CA THR A 183 -19.23 20.49 -4.98
C THR A 183 -17.85 19.92 -5.28
N ALA A 184 -16.99 19.75 -4.27
CA ALA A 184 -15.68 19.15 -4.42
C ALA A 184 -15.77 17.71 -4.98
N ALA A 185 -16.72 16.91 -4.49
CA ALA A 185 -16.96 15.56 -4.98
C ALA A 185 -17.47 15.53 -6.42
N GLN A 186 -18.38 16.45 -6.79
CA GLN A 186 -18.87 16.60 -8.17
C GLN A 186 -17.76 17.03 -9.14
N MET A 187 -16.84 17.90 -8.72
CA MET A 187 -15.71 18.29 -9.55
C MET A 187 -14.69 17.15 -9.67
N ALA A 188 -14.49 16.35 -8.63
CA ALA A 188 -13.59 15.21 -8.65
C ALA A 188 -13.99 14.14 -9.70
N THR A 189 -15.27 14.00 -10.05
CA THR A 189 -15.70 13.08 -11.13
C THR A 189 -15.19 13.49 -12.51
N HIS A 190 -14.83 14.76 -12.70
CA HIS A 190 -14.28 15.32 -13.92
C HIS A 190 -12.74 15.25 -13.97
N MET A 191 -12.11 14.59 -12.99
CA MET A 191 -10.66 14.46 -12.82
C MET A 191 -10.26 12.97 -12.89
N PRO A 192 -10.14 12.36 -14.09
CA PRO A 192 -9.96 10.91 -14.24
C PRO A 192 -8.68 10.34 -13.62
N LYS A 193 -7.61 11.15 -13.51
CA LYS A 193 -6.31 10.76 -12.92
C LYS A 193 -6.16 11.19 -11.46
N LEU A 194 -7.20 11.71 -10.82
CA LEU A 194 -7.12 12.23 -9.45
C LEU A 194 -6.79 11.11 -8.45
N GLU A 195 -5.65 11.25 -7.81
CA GLU A 195 -5.17 10.36 -6.74
C GLU A 195 -5.51 10.95 -5.36
N ARG A 196 -5.43 12.28 -5.23
CA ARG A 196 -5.65 13.01 -3.97
C ARG A 196 -6.35 14.35 -4.17
N LEU A 197 -7.38 14.60 -3.38
CA LEU A 197 -7.98 15.93 -3.18
C LEU A 197 -8.03 16.23 -1.69
N THR A 198 -7.30 17.24 -1.24
CA THR A 198 -7.27 17.67 0.16
C THR A 198 -7.81 19.09 0.30
N ILE A 199 -8.81 19.28 1.15
CA ILE A 199 -9.31 20.59 1.57
C ILE A 199 -9.07 20.68 3.07
N TRP A 200 -8.38 21.72 3.54
CA TRP A 200 -8.03 21.81 4.96
C TRP A 200 -8.07 23.24 5.51
N ASN A 201 -8.11 23.34 6.83
CA ASN A 201 -7.99 24.57 7.60
C ASN A 201 -6.97 24.36 8.71
N GLY A 202 -6.11 25.36 8.94
CA GLY A 202 -5.03 25.34 9.93
C GLY A 202 -5.25 26.28 11.11
N GLY A 203 -6.49 26.70 11.36
CA GLY A 203 -6.84 27.57 12.50
C GLY A 203 -6.44 26.97 13.85
N VAL A 204 -6.04 27.82 14.80
CA VAL A 204 -5.74 27.40 16.17
C VAL A 204 -7.01 26.85 16.81
N ASN A 205 -6.95 25.60 17.28
CA ASN A 205 -8.10 24.82 17.81
C ASN A 205 -9.22 24.51 16.79
N GLU A 206 -9.01 24.78 15.50
CA GLU A 206 -9.99 24.57 14.42
C GLU A 206 -9.36 23.80 13.24
N ALA A 207 -8.25 23.09 13.49
CA ALA A 207 -7.55 22.34 12.46
C ALA A 207 -8.41 21.17 11.98
N CYS A 208 -8.87 21.24 10.72
CA CYS A 208 -9.69 20.23 10.10
C CYS A 208 -9.17 19.98 8.68
N ALA A 209 -9.09 18.72 8.27
CA ALA A 209 -8.68 18.35 6.93
C ALA A 209 -9.60 17.25 6.40
N PHE A 210 -10.15 17.50 5.22
CA PHE A 210 -10.92 16.54 4.46
C PHE A 210 -10.08 16.08 3.26
N THR A 211 -9.94 14.78 3.06
CA THR A 211 -9.11 14.23 1.97
C THR A 211 -9.81 13.08 1.27
N TYR A 212 -10.10 13.24 -0.03
CA TYR A 212 -10.41 12.13 -0.92
C TYR A 212 -9.10 11.51 -1.41
N ARG A 213 -8.98 10.19 -1.31
CA ARG A 213 -7.80 9.43 -1.74
C ARG A 213 -8.21 8.18 -2.51
N LYS A 214 -7.58 7.94 -3.65
CA LYS A 214 -7.68 6.66 -4.37
C LYS A 214 -6.80 5.63 -3.66
N HIS A 215 -7.40 4.78 -2.84
CA HIS A 215 -6.66 3.74 -2.10
C HIS A 215 -6.22 2.60 -3.03
N GLN A 216 -4.91 2.45 -3.25
CA GLN A 216 -4.34 1.25 -3.87
C GLN A 216 -4.21 0.11 -2.82
N HIS A 217 -5.30 -0.61 -2.55
CA HIS A 217 -5.28 -1.81 -1.69
C HIS A 217 -5.00 -3.12 -2.45
N ASN A 218 -4.66 -3.05 -3.73
CA ASN A 218 -4.57 -4.24 -4.59
C ASN A 218 -3.51 -5.26 -4.09
N ALA A 219 -2.43 -4.79 -3.47
CA ALA A 219 -1.36 -5.67 -2.96
C ALA A 219 -1.83 -6.54 -1.79
N SER A 220 -2.64 -5.98 -0.89
CA SER A 220 -3.20 -6.69 0.25
C SER A 220 -4.24 -7.73 -0.18
N VAL A 221 -5.00 -7.48 -1.24
CA VAL A 221 -5.99 -8.44 -1.75
C VAL A 221 -5.33 -9.69 -2.32
N ALA A 222 -4.25 -9.53 -3.09
CA ALA A 222 -3.52 -10.68 -3.64
C ALA A 222 -2.84 -11.51 -2.54
N CYS A 223 -2.17 -10.86 -1.59
CA CYS A 223 -1.52 -11.56 -0.47
C CYS A 223 -2.56 -12.23 0.45
N ALA A 224 -3.69 -11.57 0.72
CA ALA A 224 -4.81 -12.18 1.44
C ALA A 224 -5.36 -13.41 0.71
N THR A 225 -5.53 -13.34 -0.61
CA THR A 225 -6.01 -14.46 -1.42
C THR A 225 -5.05 -15.65 -1.37
N ASP A 226 -3.74 -15.40 -1.44
CA ASP A 226 -2.71 -16.45 -1.33
C ASP A 226 -2.76 -17.13 0.05
N MET A 227 -2.92 -16.36 1.12
CA MET A 227 -3.06 -16.91 2.47
C MET A 227 -4.37 -17.66 2.67
N THR A 228 -5.47 -17.19 2.09
CA THR A 228 -6.74 -17.92 2.06
C THR A 228 -6.61 -19.25 1.30
N LEU A 229 -5.91 -19.26 0.15
CA LEU A 229 -5.64 -20.48 -0.60
C LEU A 229 -4.82 -21.47 0.24
N PHE A 230 -3.80 -20.99 0.95
CA PHE A 230 -3.02 -21.83 1.86
C PHE A 230 -3.87 -22.46 2.97
N GLY A 231 -4.74 -21.67 3.62
CA GLY A 231 -5.67 -22.19 4.63
C GLY A 231 -6.69 -23.18 4.05
N TYR A 232 -7.17 -22.92 2.84
CA TYR A 232 -8.06 -23.82 2.10
C TYR A 232 -7.37 -25.17 1.82
N ASP A 233 -6.11 -25.16 1.36
CA ASP A 233 -5.33 -26.37 1.08
C ASP A 233 -5.11 -27.24 2.32
N GLN A 234 -4.96 -26.62 3.50
CA GLN A 234 -4.88 -27.36 4.77
C GLN A 234 -6.21 -28.04 5.12
N GLY A 235 -7.34 -27.35 4.95
CA GLY A 235 -8.64 -27.90 5.35
C GLY A 235 -9.27 -28.86 4.32
N VAL A 236 -8.89 -28.80 3.04
CA VAL A 236 -9.57 -29.58 2.00
C VAL A 236 -9.50 -31.08 2.24
N PHE A 237 -8.36 -31.57 2.73
CA PHE A 237 -8.13 -33.00 2.86
C PHE A 237 -8.86 -33.61 4.07
N SER A 238 -9.28 -32.80 5.04
CA SER A 238 -10.04 -33.30 6.21
C SER A 238 -11.37 -33.93 5.82
N GLY A 239 -12.06 -33.38 4.81
CA GLY A 239 -13.30 -33.95 4.26
C GLY A 239 -13.08 -35.07 3.26
N VAL A 240 -12.00 -35.01 2.48
CA VAL A 240 -11.67 -36.04 1.46
C VAL A 240 -11.33 -37.38 2.12
N VAL A 241 -10.55 -37.35 3.21
CA VAL A 241 -10.10 -38.54 3.96
C VAL A 241 -11.27 -39.35 4.56
N VAL A 242 -12.41 -38.70 4.80
CA VAL A 242 -13.60 -39.32 5.43
C VAL A 242 -14.60 -39.81 4.38
N THR A 243 -14.46 -39.37 3.12
CA THR A 243 -15.43 -39.67 2.06
C THR A 243 -15.29 -41.11 1.58
N GLN A 244 -16.36 -41.90 1.72
CA GLN A 244 -16.39 -43.33 1.38
C GLN A 244 -16.07 -43.61 -0.09
N ASP A 245 -16.47 -42.74 -1.01
CA ASP A 245 -16.20 -42.91 -2.44
C ASP A 245 -14.72 -42.74 -2.77
N PHE A 246 -14.00 -41.87 -2.05
CA PHE A 246 -12.55 -41.73 -2.17
C PHE A 246 -11.85 -42.98 -1.62
N LEU A 247 -12.27 -43.44 -0.44
CA LEU A 247 -11.70 -44.65 0.18
C LEU A 247 -11.96 -45.92 -0.64
N LYS A 248 -13.11 -46.02 -1.31
CA LYS A 248 -13.47 -47.16 -2.19
C LYS A 248 -12.70 -47.12 -3.51
N LEU A 249 -12.58 -45.94 -4.14
CA LEU A 249 -11.87 -45.76 -5.42
C LEU A 249 -10.39 -46.14 -5.29
N ASP A 250 -9.74 -45.69 -4.21
CA ASP A 250 -8.32 -45.92 -3.98
C ASP A 250 -8.03 -47.22 -3.21
N ASN A 251 -9.06 -48.07 -3.00
CA ASN A 251 -8.97 -49.32 -2.26
C ASN A 251 -8.29 -49.13 -0.88
N LEU A 252 -8.69 -48.08 -0.16
CA LEU A 252 -8.18 -47.70 1.16
C LEU A 252 -9.09 -48.13 2.31
N VAL A 253 -10.16 -48.89 2.03
CA VAL A 253 -11.09 -49.39 3.06
C VAL A 253 -10.39 -50.44 3.93
N GLY A 254 -10.27 -50.18 5.24
CA GLY A 254 -9.85 -51.15 6.26
C GLY A 254 -8.73 -50.67 7.20
N PRO A 255 -8.62 -51.24 8.42
CA PRO A 255 -7.69 -50.80 9.46
C PRO A 255 -6.20 -51.02 9.12
N THR A 256 -5.89 -51.94 8.22
CA THR A 256 -4.53 -52.21 7.73
C THR A 256 -3.99 -51.15 6.77
N LYS A 257 -4.85 -50.29 6.20
CA LYS A 257 -4.48 -49.29 5.19
C LYS A 257 -4.40 -47.85 5.73
N THR A 258 -4.62 -47.68 7.03
CA THR A 258 -4.50 -46.38 7.74
C THR A 258 -3.11 -45.75 7.57
N ASN A 259 -2.04 -46.55 7.55
CA ASN A 259 -0.67 -46.06 7.35
C ASN A 259 -0.47 -45.43 5.95
N VAL A 260 -1.09 -46.02 4.92
CA VAL A 260 -1.01 -45.53 3.54
C VAL A 260 -1.78 -44.21 3.43
N LEU A 261 -2.98 -44.14 4.00
CA LEU A 261 -3.79 -42.92 4.05
C LEU A 261 -3.04 -41.78 4.75
N ALA A 262 -2.43 -42.05 5.92
CA ALA A 262 -1.66 -41.06 6.66
C ALA A 262 -0.42 -40.57 5.88
N THR A 263 0.25 -41.48 5.18
CA THR A 263 1.41 -41.16 4.33
C THR A 263 1.00 -40.26 3.15
N VAL A 264 -0.14 -40.55 2.50
CA VAL A 264 -0.68 -39.74 1.41
C VAL A 264 -1.07 -38.34 1.92
N THR A 265 -1.65 -38.24 3.12
CA THR A 265 -1.93 -36.93 3.73
C THR A 265 -0.64 -36.13 3.96
N ALA A 266 0.36 -36.74 4.61
CA ALA A 266 1.59 -36.10 5.06
C ALA A 266 2.59 -35.77 3.93
N ILE A 267 2.54 -36.47 2.79
CA ILE A 267 3.51 -36.24 1.69
C ILE A 267 3.42 -34.83 1.07
N TYR A 268 2.30 -34.14 1.29
CA TYR A 268 2.13 -32.74 0.96
C TYR A 268 3.17 -31.84 1.64
N ASP A 269 3.46 -32.10 2.92
CA ASP A 269 4.40 -31.28 3.71
C ASP A 269 5.84 -31.47 3.21
N ILE A 270 6.18 -32.65 2.67
CA ILE A 270 7.46 -32.89 1.99
C ILE A 270 7.56 -32.03 0.73
N GLY A 271 6.47 -31.92 -0.04
CA GLY A 271 6.39 -31.01 -1.18
C GLY A 271 6.63 -29.56 -0.75
N CYS A 272 5.95 -29.11 0.30
CA CYS A 272 6.13 -27.77 0.88
C CYS A 272 7.58 -27.51 1.31
N PHE A 273 8.22 -28.48 1.96
CA PHE A 273 9.64 -28.39 2.33
C PHE A 273 10.55 -28.21 1.12
N VAL A 274 10.35 -29.00 0.06
CA VAL A 274 11.12 -28.87 -1.19
C VAL A 274 10.89 -27.50 -1.84
N GLY A 275 9.64 -27.02 -1.87
CA GLY A 275 9.29 -25.69 -2.36
C GLY A 275 10.00 -24.57 -1.59
N ALA A 276 10.02 -24.64 -0.26
CA ALA A 276 10.72 -23.67 0.58
C ALA A 276 12.24 -23.66 0.33
N VAL A 277 12.85 -24.84 0.12
CA VAL A 277 14.29 -24.95 -0.23
C VAL A 277 14.58 -24.35 -1.62
N ILE A 278 13.68 -24.53 -2.58
CA ILE A 278 13.78 -23.90 -3.91
C ILE A 278 13.70 -22.37 -3.79
N THR A 279 12.74 -21.83 -3.04
CA THR A 279 12.66 -20.39 -2.79
C THR A 279 13.90 -19.86 -2.09
N PHE A 280 14.44 -20.61 -1.13
CA PHE A 280 15.67 -20.23 -0.45
C PHE A 280 16.88 -20.12 -1.41
N THR A 281 16.97 -20.98 -2.43
CA THR A 281 18.11 -21.00 -3.36
C THR A 281 17.95 -20.08 -4.57
N ILE A 282 16.74 -19.95 -5.11
CA ILE A 282 16.47 -19.25 -6.37
C ILE A 282 15.56 -18.03 -6.18
N GLY A 283 14.83 -17.95 -5.07
CA GLY A 283 13.83 -16.90 -4.82
C GLY A 283 14.41 -15.48 -4.84
N GLU A 284 15.65 -15.31 -4.37
CA GLU A 284 16.31 -14.01 -4.46
C GLU A 284 16.68 -13.62 -5.89
N ARG A 285 16.89 -14.55 -6.82
CA ARG A 285 17.15 -14.21 -8.24
C ARG A 285 15.88 -13.94 -9.03
N LEU A 286 14.77 -14.58 -8.65
CA LEU A 286 13.50 -14.51 -9.36
C LEU A 286 12.71 -13.23 -9.04
N GLY A 287 12.86 -12.69 -7.83
CA GLY A 287 11.96 -11.65 -7.30
C GLY A 287 10.70 -12.25 -6.68
N ARG A 288 9.97 -11.43 -5.92
CA ARG A 288 8.83 -11.92 -5.12
C ARG A 288 7.62 -12.19 -6.01
N LYS A 289 7.32 -11.27 -6.93
CA LYS A 289 6.19 -11.38 -7.86
C LYS A 289 6.30 -12.61 -8.76
N LYS A 290 7.46 -12.84 -9.37
CA LYS A 290 7.66 -13.99 -10.26
C LYS A 290 7.65 -15.32 -9.50
N ALA A 291 8.22 -15.35 -8.29
CA ALA A 291 8.20 -16.56 -7.46
C ALA A 291 6.76 -16.98 -7.14
N ILE A 292 5.88 -16.04 -6.75
CA ILE A 292 4.46 -16.34 -6.49
C ILE A 292 3.75 -16.85 -7.76
N ILE A 293 3.96 -16.21 -8.91
CA ILE A 293 3.36 -16.69 -10.18
C ILE A 293 3.82 -18.11 -10.51
N ILE A 294 5.12 -18.40 -10.38
CA ILE A 294 5.66 -19.74 -10.64
C ILE A 294 5.08 -20.77 -9.66
N GLY A 295 5.00 -20.43 -8.37
CA GLY A 295 4.39 -21.29 -7.35
C GLY A 295 2.92 -21.56 -7.67
N THR A 296 2.15 -20.53 -8.02
CA THR A 296 0.73 -20.66 -8.43
C THR A 296 0.55 -21.52 -9.69
N VAL A 297 1.46 -21.44 -10.68
CA VAL A 297 1.46 -22.34 -11.86
C VAL A 297 1.69 -23.79 -11.43
N ILE A 298 2.68 -24.04 -10.57
CA ILE A 298 2.99 -25.39 -10.05
C ILE A 298 1.81 -25.94 -9.25
N MET A 299 1.17 -25.12 -8.40
CA MET A 299 -0.05 -25.50 -7.68
C MET A 299 -1.17 -25.88 -8.65
N SER A 300 -1.39 -25.08 -9.71
CA SER A 300 -2.40 -25.35 -10.73
C SER A 300 -2.23 -26.74 -11.35
N ILE A 301 -1.00 -27.11 -11.72
CA ILE A 301 -0.67 -28.43 -12.27
C ILE A 301 -1.01 -29.53 -11.25
N GLY A 302 -0.59 -29.35 -10.00
CA GLY A 302 -0.90 -30.30 -8.92
C GLY A 302 -2.41 -30.50 -8.73
N ILE A 303 -3.21 -29.44 -8.82
CA ILE A 303 -4.67 -29.52 -8.70
C ILE A 303 -5.28 -30.28 -9.87
N VAL A 304 -4.86 -30.02 -11.11
CA VAL A 304 -5.34 -30.79 -12.28
C VAL A 304 -5.10 -32.29 -12.06
N VAL A 305 -3.91 -32.66 -11.61
CA VAL A 305 -3.54 -34.06 -11.35
C VAL A 305 -4.41 -34.67 -10.24
N LYS A 306 -4.66 -33.94 -9.14
CA LYS A 306 -5.52 -34.40 -8.03
C LYS A 306 -6.98 -34.58 -8.47
N VAL A 307 -7.55 -33.60 -9.17
CA VAL A 307 -8.97 -33.60 -9.59
C VAL A 307 -9.25 -34.71 -10.61
N THR A 308 -8.31 -34.97 -11.51
CA THR A 308 -8.40 -36.03 -12.54
C THR A 308 -7.92 -37.40 -12.06
N SER A 309 -7.66 -37.55 -10.75
CA SER A 309 -7.13 -38.80 -10.22
C SER A 309 -8.14 -39.95 -10.25
N TYR A 310 -7.66 -41.12 -10.67
CA TYR A 310 -8.35 -42.41 -10.56
C TYR A 310 -7.51 -43.47 -9.83
N SER A 311 -6.33 -43.08 -9.32
CA SER A 311 -5.42 -43.99 -8.61
C SER A 311 -4.67 -43.28 -7.48
N LEU A 312 -4.38 -44.02 -6.42
CA LEU A 312 -3.65 -43.50 -5.27
C LEU A 312 -2.29 -42.87 -5.63
N PRO A 313 -1.42 -43.48 -6.47
CA PRO A 313 -0.13 -42.88 -6.81
C PRO A 313 -0.27 -41.54 -7.54
N GLN A 314 -1.29 -41.40 -8.41
CA GLN A 314 -1.57 -40.14 -9.10
C GLN A 314 -1.98 -39.05 -8.10
N MET A 315 -2.80 -39.39 -7.10
CA MET A 315 -3.15 -38.47 -6.00
C MET A 315 -1.90 -38.07 -5.20
N THR A 316 -1.02 -39.02 -4.87
CA THR A 316 0.24 -38.76 -4.15
C THR A 316 1.14 -37.80 -4.91
N VAL A 317 1.35 -38.02 -6.21
CA VAL A 317 2.14 -37.13 -7.06
C VAL A 317 1.52 -35.73 -7.14
N GLY A 318 0.20 -35.65 -7.31
CA GLY A 318 -0.53 -34.38 -7.31
C GLY A 318 -0.33 -33.57 -6.01
N ARG A 319 -0.29 -34.25 -4.86
CA ARG A 319 -0.02 -33.61 -3.55
C ARG A 319 1.41 -33.10 -3.42
N VAL A 320 2.40 -33.85 -3.90
CA VAL A 320 3.81 -33.39 -3.90
C VAL A 320 3.96 -32.15 -4.78
N VAL A 321 3.44 -32.20 -6.00
CA VAL A 321 3.53 -31.08 -6.96
C VAL A 321 2.82 -29.85 -6.40
N LEU A 322 1.60 -30.00 -5.88
CA LEU A 322 0.90 -28.87 -5.26
C LEU A 322 1.69 -28.33 -4.06
N GLY A 323 2.22 -29.22 -3.19
CA GLY A 323 3.03 -28.83 -2.04
C GLY A 323 4.25 -28.00 -2.43
N ILE A 324 4.95 -28.34 -3.52
CA ILE A 324 6.10 -27.55 -4.01
C ILE A 324 5.67 -26.12 -4.32
N GLY A 325 4.56 -25.94 -5.05
CA GLY A 325 4.05 -24.61 -5.39
C GLY A 325 3.60 -23.83 -4.15
N ASN A 326 2.90 -24.48 -3.21
CA ASN A 326 2.47 -23.85 -1.96
C ASN A 326 3.67 -23.46 -1.08
N GLY A 327 4.72 -24.30 -1.01
CA GLY A 327 5.95 -23.99 -0.29
C GLY A 327 6.66 -22.76 -0.84
N ILE A 328 6.61 -22.55 -2.16
CA ILE A 328 7.16 -21.35 -2.80
C ILE A 328 6.36 -20.11 -2.40
N ASN A 329 5.03 -20.17 -2.49
CA ASN A 329 4.13 -19.06 -2.18
C ASN A 329 4.19 -18.67 -0.70
N THR A 330 4.04 -19.62 0.21
CA THR A 330 4.05 -19.38 1.66
C THR A 330 5.38 -18.83 2.18
N ALA A 331 6.51 -19.15 1.55
CA ALA A 331 7.80 -18.56 1.87
C ALA A 331 7.97 -17.12 1.34
N THR A 332 7.23 -16.73 0.29
CA THR A 332 7.44 -15.48 -0.44
C THR A 332 6.40 -14.41 -0.12
N ALA A 333 5.12 -14.77 -0.03
CA ALA A 333 4.01 -13.82 0.08
C ALA A 333 4.07 -12.92 1.34
N PRO A 334 4.33 -13.45 2.57
CA PRO A 334 4.41 -12.59 3.75
C PRO A 334 5.59 -11.60 3.69
N ILE A 335 6.71 -12.04 3.11
CA ILE A 335 7.89 -11.20 2.88
C ILE A 335 7.53 -10.09 1.90
N TRP A 336 6.93 -10.44 0.77
CA TRP A 336 6.51 -9.47 -0.24
C TRP A 336 5.56 -8.43 0.36
N GLN A 337 4.55 -8.87 1.12
CA GLN A 337 3.59 -7.98 1.75
C GLN A 337 4.27 -6.98 2.69
N THR A 338 5.17 -7.44 3.56
CA THR A 338 5.88 -6.56 4.51
C THR A 338 6.84 -5.60 3.81
N GLU A 339 7.45 -6.01 2.70
CA GLU A 339 8.33 -5.17 1.88
C GLU A 339 7.55 -4.12 1.06
N THR A 340 6.30 -4.41 0.67
CA THR A 340 5.43 -3.48 -0.08
C THR A 340 4.46 -2.69 0.79
N ALA A 341 4.51 -2.85 2.11
CA ALA A 341 3.63 -2.16 3.04
C ALA A 341 4.32 -0.98 3.75
N GLN A 342 3.55 0.09 3.96
CA GLN A 342 3.95 1.20 4.82
C GLN A 342 4.24 0.70 6.24
N ALA A 343 5.31 1.22 6.85
CA ALA A 343 5.79 0.81 8.18
C ALA A 343 4.69 0.81 9.26
N LYS A 344 3.78 1.79 9.22
CA LYS A 344 2.64 1.92 10.15
C LYS A 344 1.64 0.75 10.09
N TRP A 345 1.48 0.13 8.92
CA TRP A 345 0.44 -0.87 8.66
C TRP A 345 0.96 -2.30 8.59
N ARG A 346 2.28 -2.51 8.50
CA ARG A 346 2.91 -3.84 8.38
C ARG A 346 2.37 -4.86 9.37
N GLY A 347 2.32 -4.53 10.66
CA GLY A 347 1.83 -5.46 11.69
C GLY A 347 0.34 -5.84 11.52
N LYS A 348 -0.50 -4.87 11.14
CA LYS A 348 -1.94 -5.11 10.89
C LYS A 348 -2.17 -6.01 9.67
N LEU A 349 -1.36 -5.83 8.63
CA LEU A 349 -1.44 -6.63 7.41
C LEU A 349 -1.02 -8.10 7.65
N VAL A 350 -0.01 -8.33 8.48
CA VAL A 350 0.37 -9.70 8.89
C VAL A 350 -0.75 -10.38 9.69
N ILE A 351 -1.42 -9.65 10.58
CA ILE A 351 -2.59 -10.19 11.31
C ILE A 351 -3.74 -10.50 10.35
N LEU A 352 -3.96 -9.64 9.34
CA LEU A 352 -4.97 -9.87 8.31
C LEU A 352 -4.67 -11.15 7.50
N GLU A 353 -3.41 -11.39 7.12
CA GLU A 353 -3.01 -12.64 6.45
C GLU A 353 -3.35 -13.88 7.29
N MET A 354 -3.08 -13.85 8.59
CA MET A 354 -3.41 -14.95 9.49
C MET A 354 -4.93 -15.15 9.60
N ALA A 355 -5.70 -14.08 9.68
CA ALA A 355 -7.17 -14.15 9.68
C ALA A 355 -7.71 -14.72 8.35
N MET A 356 -7.10 -14.35 7.22
CA MET A 356 -7.49 -14.82 5.89
C MET A 356 -7.15 -16.30 5.67
N ASN A 357 -6.06 -16.78 6.26
CA ASN A 357 -5.74 -18.20 6.33
C ASN A 357 -6.83 -18.98 7.09
N ILE A 358 -7.18 -18.54 8.29
CA ILE A 358 -8.26 -19.15 9.08
C ILE A 358 -9.57 -19.11 8.30
N ALA A 359 -9.90 -17.99 7.64
CA ALA A 359 -11.10 -17.88 6.81
C ALA A 359 -11.13 -18.90 5.66
N GLY A 360 -9.98 -19.15 5.01
CA GLY A 360 -9.85 -20.19 3.98
C GLY A 360 -10.06 -21.60 4.54
N PHE A 361 -9.50 -21.87 5.71
CA PHE A 361 -9.70 -23.12 6.44
C PHE A 361 -11.17 -23.33 6.85
N CYS A 362 -11.85 -22.29 7.34
CA CYS A 362 -13.28 -22.32 7.64
C CYS A 362 -14.11 -22.63 6.39
N LEU A 363 -13.85 -21.89 5.30
CA LEU A 363 -14.61 -21.98 4.06
C LEU A 363 -14.61 -23.42 3.53
N VAL A 364 -13.45 -24.08 3.50
CA VAL A 364 -13.37 -25.45 2.98
C VAL A 364 -14.05 -26.47 3.90
N ASN A 365 -13.99 -26.31 5.21
CA ASN A 365 -14.71 -27.18 6.14
C ASN A 365 -16.24 -27.07 5.95
N TRP A 366 -16.76 -25.86 5.70
CA TRP A 366 -18.17 -25.66 5.35
C TRP A 366 -18.53 -26.24 3.99
N ILE A 367 -17.67 -26.12 2.98
CA ILE A 367 -17.87 -26.77 1.67
C ILE A 367 -17.88 -28.30 1.83
N ASN A 368 -16.95 -28.87 2.60
CA ASN A 368 -16.88 -30.31 2.88
C ASN A 368 -18.12 -30.82 3.63
N TYR A 369 -18.72 -30.01 4.50
CA TYR A 369 -20.00 -30.30 5.13
C TYR A 369 -21.16 -30.22 4.12
N GLY A 370 -21.23 -29.17 3.31
CA GLY A 370 -22.28 -29.01 2.28
C GLY A 370 -22.28 -30.14 1.24
N LEU A 371 -21.10 -30.64 0.88
CA LEU A 371 -20.96 -31.79 -0.02
C LEU A 371 -21.19 -33.14 0.66
N SER A 372 -21.29 -33.19 1.99
CA SER A 372 -21.64 -34.44 2.68
C SER A 372 -23.08 -34.91 2.38
N PHE A 373 -23.92 -34.04 1.82
CA PHE A 373 -25.28 -34.36 1.37
C PHE A 373 -25.33 -34.90 -0.07
N VAL A 374 -24.21 -34.83 -0.81
CA VAL A 374 -24.12 -35.24 -2.22
C VAL A 374 -23.33 -36.53 -2.30
N GLU A 375 -23.90 -37.54 -2.95
CA GLU A 375 -23.24 -38.82 -3.19
C GLU A 375 -22.42 -38.80 -4.51
N GLY A 376 -21.35 -39.58 -4.58
CA GLY A 376 -20.53 -39.76 -5.77
C GLY A 376 -19.19 -39.01 -5.75
N SER A 377 -18.44 -39.17 -6.84
CA SER A 377 -17.08 -38.59 -6.98
C SER A 377 -17.02 -37.06 -6.90
N VAL A 378 -18.15 -36.38 -7.05
CA VAL A 378 -18.27 -34.93 -6.92
C VAL A 378 -17.94 -34.46 -5.50
N ALA A 379 -18.26 -35.26 -4.48
CA ALA A 379 -18.08 -34.89 -3.07
C ALA A 379 -16.62 -34.58 -2.69
N TRP A 380 -15.65 -35.25 -3.33
CA TRP A 380 -14.22 -35.03 -3.09
C TRP A 380 -13.51 -34.30 -4.23
N ARG A 381 -14.01 -34.38 -5.48
CA ARG A 381 -13.41 -33.65 -6.62
C ARG A 381 -13.74 -32.17 -6.64
N PHE A 382 -14.95 -31.78 -6.23
CA PHE A 382 -15.36 -30.37 -6.25
C PHE A 382 -14.54 -29.48 -5.31
N PRO A 383 -14.29 -29.85 -4.03
CA PRO A 383 -13.46 -29.03 -3.14
C PRO A 383 -12.04 -28.87 -3.68
N LEU A 384 -11.49 -29.94 -4.27
CA LEU A 384 -10.17 -29.88 -4.91
C LEU A 384 -10.18 -28.93 -6.12
N ALA A 385 -11.22 -28.96 -6.95
CA ALA A 385 -11.34 -28.09 -8.13
C ALA A 385 -11.62 -26.63 -7.75
N PHE A 386 -12.32 -26.37 -6.65
CA PHE A 386 -12.65 -25.02 -6.18
C PHE A 386 -11.40 -24.17 -5.87
N GLN A 387 -10.26 -24.82 -5.61
CA GLN A 387 -8.95 -24.18 -5.46
C GLN A 387 -8.58 -23.30 -6.66
N PHE A 388 -9.05 -23.64 -7.87
CA PHE A 388 -8.82 -22.83 -9.07
C PHE A 388 -9.39 -21.42 -8.97
N VAL A 389 -10.45 -21.19 -8.20
CA VAL A 389 -11.02 -19.86 -8.01
C VAL A 389 -9.97 -18.90 -7.45
N PHE A 390 -9.24 -19.30 -6.40
CA PHE A 390 -8.18 -18.49 -5.81
C PHE A 390 -7.00 -18.31 -6.76
N ILE A 391 -6.64 -19.37 -7.50
CA ILE A 391 -5.59 -19.32 -8.51
C ILE A 391 -5.89 -18.30 -9.61
N PHE A 392 -7.13 -18.26 -10.11
CA PHE A 392 -7.54 -17.27 -11.10
C PHE A 392 -7.45 -15.85 -10.56
N VAL A 393 -7.85 -15.63 -9.30
CA VAL A 393 -7.71 -14.33 -8.64
C VAL A 393 -6.24 -13.94 -8.51
N LEU A 394 -5.35 -14.87 -8.13
CA LEU A 394 -3.91 -14.62 -8.06
C LEU A 394 -3.32 -14.29 -9.43
N PHE A 395 -3.68 -15.03 -10.50
CA PHE A 395 -3.23 -14.71 -11.85
C PHE A 395 -3.75 -13.37 -12.38
N ALA A 396 -4.96 -12.96 -11.98
CA ALA A 396 -5.52 -11.67 -12.37
C ALA A 396 -4.87 -10.50 -11.61
N THR A 397 -4.49 -10.70 -10.35
CA THR A 397 -4.03 -9.61 -9.46
C THR A 397 -2.51 -9.45 -9.42
N VAL A 398 -1.75 -10.55 -9.27
CA VAL A 398 -0.30 -10.53 -9.07
C VAL A 398 0.47 -9.84 -10.21
N PRO A 399 0.14 -10.02 -11.50
CA PRO A 399 0.82 -9.34 -12.59
C PRO A 399 0.72 -7.82 -12.56
N TRP A 400 -0.30 -7.26 -11.89
CA TRP A 400 -0.53 -5.81 -11.83
C TRP A 400 0.09 -5.16 -10.60
N LEU A 401 0.69 -5.96 -9.72
CA LEU A 401 1.31 -5.49 -8.49
C LEU A 401 2.78 -5.11 -8.68
N PRO A 402 3.26 -4.14 -7.89
CA PRO A 402 4.66 -3.74 -7.90
C PRO A 402 5.55 -4.83 -7.30
N GLU A 403 6.78 -4.91 -7.78
CA GLU A 403 7.78 -5.76 -7.17
C GLU A 403 8.26 -5.16 -5.83
N SER A 404 8.88 -5.97 -4.98
CA SER A 404 9.46 -5.50 -3.72
C SER A 404 10.52 -4.39 -3.94
N PRO A 405 10.38 -3.20 -3.32
CA PRO A 405 11.40 -2.15 -3.39
C PRO A 405 12.76 -2.60 -2.84
N ARG A 406 12.74 -3.41 -1.78
CA ARG A 406 13.96 -3.96 -1.17
C ARG A 406 14.70 -4.88 -2.14
N TRP A 407 13.96 -5.76 -2.81
CA TRP A 407 14.52 -6.66 -3.82
C TRP A 407 15.12 -5.89 -5.00
N LEU A 408 14.42 -4.86 -5.48
CA LEU A 408 14.90 -4.00 -6.56
C LEU A 408 16.21 -3.28 -6.22
N ILE A 409 16.32 -2.74 -5.00
CA ILE A 409 17.56 -2.10 -4.52
C ILE A 409 18.71 -3.11 -4.45
N ALA A 410 18.46 -4.33 -3.94
CA ALA A 410 19.45 -5.40 -3.90
C ALA A 410 19.97 -5.83 -5.29
N HIS A 411 19.19 -5.58 -6.35
CA HIS A 411 19.56 -5.86 -7.74
C HIS A 411 20.01 -4.62 -8.52
N GLY A 412 20.30 -3.50 -7.83
CA GLY A 412 20.79 -2.26 -8.46
C GLY A 412 19.72 -1.47 -9.24
N ARG A 413 18.44 -1.82 -9.12
CA ARG A 413 17.30 -1.15 -9.77
C ARG A 413 16.71 -0.05 -8.87
N THR A 414 17.55 0.87 -8.41
CA THR A 414 17.17 1.90 -7.42
C THR A 414 16.13 2.88 -7.95
N GLN A 415 16.14 3.22 -9.24
CA GLN A 415 15.16 4.15 -9.83
C GLN A 415 13.73 3.64 -9.72
N GLU A 416 13.48 2.40 -10.16
CA GLU A 416 12.17 1.76 -10.07
C GLU A 416 11.74 1.53 -8.62
N ALA A 417 12.68 1.19 -7.72
CA ALA A 417 12.39 1.12 -6.30
C ALA A 417 11.94 2.47 -5.72
N THR A 418 12.51 3.58 -6.20
CA THR A 418 12.13 4.94 -5.79
C THR A 418 10.71 5.27 -6.23
N GLU A 419 10.35 4.93 -7.47
CA GLU A 419 9.00 5.12 -8.01
C GLU A 419 7.96 4.31 -7.23
N ILE A 420 8.28 3.05 -6.90
CA ILE A 420 7.38 2.20 -6.12
C ILE A 420 7.26 2.70 -4.68
N LEU A 421 8.36 3.11 -4.03
CA LEU A 421 8.32 3.70 -2.69
C LEU A 421 7.52 5.01 -2.67
N ALA A 422 7.71 5.87 -3.67
CA ALA A 422 6.93 7.09 -3.87
C ALA A 422 5.44 6.79 -4.01
N CYS A 423 5.10 5.73 -4.75
CA CYS A 423 3.73 5.26 -4.91
C CYS A 423 3.15 4.69 -3.58
N ILE A 424 3.91 3.87 -2.86
CA ILE A 424 3.49 3.29 -1.56
C ILE A 424 3.28 4.39 -0.51
N GLU A 425 4.20 5.35 -0.42
CA GLU A 425 4.11 6.47 0.52
C GLU A 425 3.15 7.58 0.06
N ASP A 426 2.65 7.49 -1.18
CA ASP A 426 1.77 8.47 -1.81
C ASP A 426 2.41 9.87 -1.77
N LYS A 427 3.68 9.96 -2.17
CA LYS A 427 4.51 11.17 -2.14
C LYS A 427 5.34 11.25 -3.42
N PRO A 428 5.71 12.45 -3.89
CA PRO A 428 6.64 12.58 -5.00
C PRO A 428 7.98 11.91 -4.68
N THR A 429 8.66 11.41 -5.71
CA THR A 429 9.97 10.72 -5.61
C THR A 429 11.05 11.57 -4.92
N THR A 430 10.92 12.90 -4.99
CA THR A 430 11.81 13.88 -4.36
C THR A 430 11.46 14.21 -2.91
N SER A 431 10.42 13.60 -2.34
CA SER A 431 10.05 13.84 -0.94
C SER A 431 11.14 13.33 0.00
N PRO A 432 11.52 14.11 1.03
CA PRO A 432 12.57 13.71 1.99
C PRO A 432 12.24 12.39 2.71
N VAL A 433 10.96 12.05 2.84
CA VAL A 433 10.53 10.78 3.46
C VAL A 433 10.87 9.59 2.56
N VAL A 434 10.62 9.70 1.25
CA VAL A 434 10.93 8.65 0.27
C VAL A 434 12.45 8.47 0.15
N THR A 435 13.20 9.58 0.14
CA THR A 435 14.67 9.54 0.07
C THR A 435 15.27 8.94 1.33
N ALA A 436 14.74 9.27 2.52
CA ALA A 436 15.18 8.69 3.78
C ALA A 436 14.93 7.17 3.83
N GLN A 437 13.74 6.72 3.45
CA GLN A 437 13.41 5.29 3.39
C GLN A 437 14.29 4.54 2.40
N LEU A 438 14.54 5.13 1.23
CA LEU A 438 15.42 4.55 0.22
C LEU A 438 16.84 4.40 0.76
N HIS A 439 17.39 5.43 1.39
CA HIS A 439 18.71 5.39 2.01
C HIS A 439 18.79 4.36 3.14
N GLU A 440 17.74 4.22 3.96
CA GLU A 440 17.67 3.21 5.02
C GLU A 440 17.71 1.79 4.45
N ILE A 441 16.90 1.51 3.43
CA ILE A 441 16.88 0.20 2.77
C ILE A 441 18.21 -0.07 2.08
N GLN A 442 18.79 0.92 1.40
CA GLN A 442 20.06 0.79 0.72
C GLN A 442 21.20 0.52 1.70
N TYR A 443 21.27 1.25 2.81
CA TYR A 443 22.22 1.00 3.89
C TYR A 443 22.06 -0.43 4.47
N SER A 444 20.82 -0.87 4.70
CA SER A 444 20.55 -2.23 5.18
C SER A 444 21.03 -3.30 4.20
N VAL A 445 20.77 -3.12 2.90
CA VAL A 445 21.17 -4.05 1.85
C VAL A 445 22.69 -4.09 1.68
N ASP A 446 23.35 -2.93 1.66
CA ASP A 446 24.81 -2.83 1.54
C ASP A 446 25.50 -3.46 2.76
N TYR A 447 24.95 -3.22 3.95
CA TYR A 447 25.43 -3.84 5.18
C TYR A 447 25.29 -5.37 5.13
N GLU A 448 24.14 -5.88 4.66
CA GLU A 448 23.90 -7.32 4.51
C GLU A 448 24.83 -7.96 3.47
N LEU A 449 25.09 -7.30 2.34
CA LEU A 449 26.02 -7.79 1.30
C LEU A 449 27.47 -7.84 1.79
N GLN A 450 27.92 -6.82 2.55
CA GLN A 450 29.27 -6.75 3.09
C GLN A 450 29.50 -7.74 4.24
N HIS A 451 28.47 -8.04 5.03
CA HIS A 451 28.54 -8.91 6.20
C HIS A 451 27.83 -10.26 6.00
N ALA A 452 27.56 -10.66 4.75
CA ALA A 452 26.88 -11.91 4.44
C ALA A 452 27.70 -13.11 4.94
N VAL A 453 27.23 -13.75 6.01
CA VAL A 453 27.89 -14.92 6.58
C VAL A 453 27.49 -16.16 5.79
N LYS A 454 28.49 -16.93 5.32
CA LYS A 454 28.21 -18.21 4.64
C LYS A 454 27.61 -19.20 5.63
N TRP A 455 26.65 -20.01 5.19
CA TRP A 455 25.98 -21.03 6.03
C TRP A 455 26.94 -21.98 6.74
N LYS A 456 28.06 -22.32 6.08
CA LYS A 456 29.12 -23.14 6.68
C LYS A 456 29.74 -22.46 7.92
N ASP A 457 29.88 -21.14 7.89
CA ASP A 457 30.48 -20.37 8.98
C ASP A 457 29.50 -20.13 10.14
N ILE A 458 28.18 -20.07 9.84
CA ILE A 458 27.10 -20.02 10.85
C ILE A 458 27.02 -21.35 11.63
N LEU A 459 27.09 -22.49 10.92
CA LEU A 459 26.95 -23.83 11.52
C LEU A 459 28.22 -24.29 12.26
N LEU A 460 29.41 -23.96 11.74
CA LEU A 460 30.70 -24.33 12.34
C LEU A 460 31.15 -23.36 13.44
N ARG A 461 30.35 -22.33 13.76
CA ARG A 461 30.62 -21.33 14.80
C ARG A 461 32.03 -20.73 14.70
N ARG A 462 32.52 -20.53 13.47
CA ARG A 462 33.94 -20.30 13.19
C ARG A 462 34.39 -18.84 13.36
N ASN A 463 33.47 -17.88 13.34
CA ASN A 463 33.81 -16.46 13.53
C ASN A 463 33.57 -16.01 14.98
N LYS A 464 34.67 -15.69 15.68
CA LYS A 464 34.69 -15.03 17.00
C LYS A 464 34.77 -13.49 16.91
N ASP A 465 35.04 -12.89 15.75
CA ASP A 465 35.59 -11.51 15.71
C ASP A 465 34.82 -10.44 14.91
N THR A 466 33.55 -10.62 14.53
CA THR A 466 32.80 -9.52 13.88
C THR A 466 31.40 -9.40 14.43
N ALA A 467 31.16 -8.32 15.18
CA ALA A 467 29.88 -7.77 15.62
C ALA A 467 28.82 -8.83 15.97
N ASP A 468 28.77 -9.21 17.26
CA ASP A 468 28.00 -10.30 17.87
C ASP A 468 26.47 -10.21 17.63
N THR A 469 26.04 -10.42 16.39
CA THR A 469 24.64 -10.45 15.94
C THR A 469 23.93 -11.74 16.36
N LYS A 470 24.66 -12.67 17.02
CA LYS A 470 24.17 -13.95 17.54
C LYS A 470 23.27 -14.69 16.54
N THR A 471 23.68 -14.70 15.27
CA THR A 471 22.88 -15.18 14.13
C THR A 471 22.42 -16.63 14.31
N LEU A 472 23.27 -17.51 14.87
CA LEU A 472 22.89 -18.88 15.21
C LEU A 472 21.78 -18.92 16.27
N ARG A 473 21.85 -18.07 17.30
CA ARG A 473 20.79 -17.98 18.32
C ARG A 473 19.48 -17.49 17.71
N ARG A 474 19.53 -16.52 16.79
CA ARG A 474 18.35 -16.01 16.08
C ARG A 474 17.72 -17.10 15.20
N LEU A 475 18.55 -17.83 14.45
CA LEU A 475 18.11 -18.97 13.64
C LEU A 475 17.46 -20.06 14.49
N LEU A 476 18.12 -20.48 15.59
CA LEU A 476 17.60 -21.49 16.50
C LEU A 476 16.31 -21.03 17.19
N LEU A 477 16.20 -19.75 17.56
CA LEU A 477 15.00 -19.19 18.16
C LEU A 477 13.82 -19.26 17.17
N SER A 478 14.03 -18.79 15.93
CA SER A 478 13.01 -18.84 14.87
C SER A 478 12.63 -20.28 14.51
N ALA A 479 13.61 -21.19 14.38
CA ALA A 479 13.37 -22.59 14.11
C ALA A 479 12.58 -23.27 15.24
N ASN A 480 12.93 -22.99 16.50
CA ASN A 480 12.21 -23.51 17.67
C ASN A 480 10.78 -23.00 17.73
N THR A 481 10.51 -21.73 17.39
CA THR A 481 9.13 -21.21 17.35
C THR A 481 8.28 -21.98 16.34
N GLN A 482 8.82 -22.27 15.15
CA GLN A 482 8.09 -23.07 14.15
C GLN A 482 7.94 -24.54 14.56
N LEU A 483 8.96 -25.11 15.22
CA LEU A 483 8.87 -26.44 15.81
C LEU A 483 7.76 -26.53 16.86
N MET A 484 7.71 -25.58 17.79
CA MET A 484 6.68 -25.54 18.84
C MET A 484 5.28 -25.38 18.25
N GLN A 485 5.12 -24.58 17.18
CA GLN A 485 3.85 -24.45 16.48
C GLN A 485 3.35 -25.80 15.95
N GLN A 486 4.22 -26.60 15.33
CA GLN A 486 3.85 -27.91 14.79
C GLN A 486 3.65 -28.97 15.87
N PHE A 487 4.49 -28.97 16.92
CA PHE A 487 4.37 -29.88 18.07
C PHE A 487 3.12 -29.64 18.90
N GLY A 488 2.50 -28.45 18.80
CA GLY A 488 1.17 -28.19 19.34
C GLY A 488 0.07 -29.08 18.74
N GLY A 489 0.34 -29.81 17.64
CA GLY A 489 -0.57 -30.79 17.07
C GLY A 489 -1.70 -30.19 16.24
N ILE A 490 -1.58 -28.91 15.86
CA ILE A 490 -2.62 -28.19 15.11
C ILE A 490 -2.99 -28.90 13.81
N ASN A 491 -2.00 -29.40 13.06
CA ASN A 491 -2.24 -30.09 11.79
C ASN A 491 -2.94 -31.46 11.98
N ILE A 492 -2.67 -32.17 13.08
CA ILE A 492 -3.34 -33.45 13.36
C ILE A 492 -4.83 -33.19 13.60
N MET A 493 -5.15 -32.17 14.39
CA MET A 493 -6.53 -31.74 14.60
C MET A 493 -7.15 -31.31 13.28
N SER A 494 -6.49 -30.44 12.50
CA SER A 494 -7.04 -29.93 11.24
C SER A 494 -7.36 -31.03 10.21
N TYR A 495 -6.51 -32.05 10.06
CA TYR A 495 -6.72 -33.11 9.06
C TYR A 495 -7.65 -34.23 9.54
N TYR A 496 -7.59 -34.59 10.83
CA TYR A 496 -8.24 -35.81 11.33
C TYR A 496 -9.39 -35.54 12.31
N MET A 497 -9.78 -34.28 12.56
CA MET A 497 -10.91 -33.96 13.45
C MET A 497 -12.16 -34.79 13.14
N PRO A 498 -12.65 -34.89 11.89
CA PRO A 498 -13.86 -35.67 11.63
C PRO A 498 -13.62 -37.17 11.88
N THR A 499 -12.42 -37.69 11.55
CA THR A 499 -12.05 -39.09 11.79
C THR A 499 -12.02 -39.43 13.28
N VAL A 500 -11.49 -38.54 14.13
CA VAL A 500 -11.45 -38.72 15.59
C VAL A 500 -12.87 -38.69 16.16
N LEU A 501 -13.72 -37.75 15.72
CA LEU A 501 -15.11 -37.67 16.17
C LEU A 501 -15.94 -38.90 15.77
N ILE A 502 -15.68 -39.48 14.60
CA ILE A 502 -16.36 -40.70 14.15
C ILE A 502 -15.84 -41.93 14.91
N ASN A 503 -14.53 -42.15 14.93
CA ASN A 503 -13.95 -43.40 15.43
C ASN A 503 -13.79 -43.44 16.96
N SER A 504 -13.50 -42.30 17.60
CA SER A 504 -13.24 -42.25 19.05
C SER A 504 -14.46 -41.82 19.85
N VAL A 505 -15.31 -40.94 19.32
CA VAL A 505 -16.52 -40.45 20.01
C VAL A 505 -17.78 -41.21 19.56
N GLY A 506 -17.75 -41.86 18.40
CA GLY A 506 -18.89 -42.62 17.87
C GLY A 506 -19.97 -41.75 17.23
N LEU A 507 -19.64 -40.53 16.82
CA LEU A 507 -20.58 -39.63 16.17
C LEU A 507 -20.85 -40.03 14.71
N SER A 508 -22.06 -39.72 14.23
CA SER A 508 -22.38 -39.89 12.81
C SER A 508 -21.52 -38.99 11.93
N GLU A 509 -21.22 -39.43 10.70
CA GLU A 509 -20.35 -38.70 9.77
C GLU A 509 -20.83 -37.25 9.53
N ARG A 510 -22.14 -37.04 9.45
CA ARG A 510 -22.75 -35.71 9.31
C ARG A 510 -22.52 -34.83 10.54
N MET A 511 -22.70 -35.38 11.73
CA MET A 511 -22.47 -34.64 12.98
C MET A 511 -20.98 -34.30 13.18
N ALA A 512 -20.10 -35.24 12.85
CA ALA A 512 -18.65 -35.04 12.93
C ALA A 512 -18.15 -33.93 11.98
N ARG A 513 -18.65 -33.91 10.73
CA ARG A 513 -18.33 -32.86 9.76
C ARG A 513 -18.90 -31.49 10.19
N LEU A 514 -20.12 -31.44 10.73
CA LEU A 514 -20.71 -30.21 11.26
C LEU A 514 -19.90 -29.63 12.43
N LEU A 515 -19.56 -30.46 13.41
CA LEU A 515 -18.75 -30.05 14.56
C LEU A 515 -17.36 -29.58 14.13
N SER A 516 -16.76 -30.23 13.13
CA SER A 516 -15.48 -29.80 12.56
C SER A 516 -15.58 -28.43 11.88
N ALA A 517 -16.68 -28.15 11.19
CA ALA A 517 -16.94 -26.83 10.59
C ALA A 517 -17.19 -25.74 11.64
N CYS A 518 -17.89 -26.05 12.73
CA CYS A 518 -18.06 -25.12 13.85
C CYS A 518 -16.73 -24.86 14.57
N ASN A 519 -15.92 -25.90 14.79
CA ASN A 519 -14.60 -25.78 15.42
C ASN A 519 -13.62 -24.98 14.56
N ALA A 520 -13.75 -24.99 13.24
CA ALA A 520 -12.89 -24.18 12.38
C ALA A 520 -13.06 -22.67 12.63
N VAL A 521 -14.25 -22.25 13.07
CA VAL A 521 -14.61 -20.84 13.31
C VAL A 521 -14.25 -20.36 14.72
N SER A 522 -14.15 -21.29 15.69
CA SER A 522 -13.78 -21.00 17.09
C SER A 522 -12.27 -21.04 17.27
#